data_AF-A0A1W2BHD0-F1
#
_entry.id   AF-A0A1W2BHD0-F1
#
_cell.length_a   1.000
_cell.length_b   1.000
_cell.length_c   1.000
_cell.angle_alpha   90.00
_cell.angle_beta   90.00
_cell.angle_gamma   90.00
#
_symmetry.space_group_name_H-M   'P 1'
#
loop_
_entity.id
_entity.type
_entity.pdbx_description
1 polymer ?
#
loop_
_entity_poly.entity_id
_entity_poly.type
_entity_poly.pdbx_seq_one_letter_code
_entity_poly.pdbx_strand_id
1 'polypeptide(L)'
;MTRPHRIPVPLIALLILQYLHAITVLIVTFTIGLTGDATGVLFYIYCGLFVFVYIPNSIYAFLRARRGERSSVLLFWNMLIKLLFVPIYIGVFLLSILVGAAGPFALAFWAVFLIYDYMMLLTTSMYGLAGIRRARREGIITRKAAVVHSILHFFFCADVISSVLIYLKVKTAQFSRQASPDAAL
;
A
#
# COMPACT_ATOMS: atom_id res chain seq x y z
N MET A 1 12.17 20.26 -18.27
CA MET A 1 10.88 20.83 -17.81
C MET A 1 10.18 19.86 -16.88
N THR A 2 10.34 20.05 -15.57
CA THR A 2 9.67 19.28 -14.52
C THR A 2 8.24 19.80 -14.35
N ARG A 3 7.24 19.10 -14.89
CA ARG A 3 5.84 19.39 -14.54
C ARG A 3 5.71 19.31 -13.02
N PRO A 4 5.10 20.30 -12.34
CA PRO A 4 4.92 20.25 -10.90
C PRO A 4 4.21 18.96 -10.56
N HIS A 5 4.79 18.23 -9.60
CA HIS A 5 4.27 16.94 -9.20
C HIS A 5 2.94 17.17 -8.49
N ARG A 6 1.85 17.31 -9.26
CA ARG A 6 0.51 17.53 -8.70
C ARG A 6 0.25 16.39 -7.74
N ILE A 7 0.02 16.75 -6.47
CA ILE A 7 -0.22 15.75 -5.45
C ILE A 7 -1.51 15.02 -5.88
N PRO A 8 -1.46 13.70 -6.06
CA PRO A 8 -2.65 12.95 -6.39
C PRO A 8 -3.60 13.02 -5.20
N VAL A 9 -4.59 13.92 -5.27
CA VAL A 9 -5.69 14.07 -4.30
C VAL A 9 -6.24 12.72 -3.80
N PRO A 10 -6.52 11.73 -4.65
CA PRO A 10 -7.00 10.42 -4.18
C PRO A 10 -5.99 9.63 -3.34
N LEU A 11 -4.69 9.90 -3.45
CA LEU A 11 -3.67 9.28 -2.61
C LEU A 11 -3.58 9.91 -1.22
N ILE A 12 -3.71 11.24 -1.12
CA ILE A 12 -3.88 11.90 0.18
C ILE A 12 -5.18 11.42 0.82
N ALA A 13 -6.27 11.39 0.06
CA ALA A 13 -7.56 10.91 0.55
C ALA A 13 -7.43 9.46 1.05
N LEU A 14 -6.72 8.59 0.33
CA LEU A 14 -6.43 7.24 0.79
C LEU A 14 -5.64 7.23 2.09
N LEU A 15 -4.57 8.02 2.21
CA LEU A 15 -3.79 8.11 3.44
C LEU A 15 -4.70 8.52 4.61
N ILE A 16 -5.40 9.64 4.49
CA ILE A 16 -6.29 10.15 5.55
C ILE A 16 -7.35 9.10 5.91
N LEU A 17 -8.03 8.54 4.91
CA LEU A 17 -9.09 7.57 5.10
C LEU A 17 -8.56 6.29 5.76
N GLN A 18 -7.36 5.83 5.41
CA GLN A 18 -6.74 4.67 6.02
C GLN A 18 -6.34 4.92 7.48
N TYR A 19 -5.83 6.11 7.80
CA TYR A 19 -5.51 6.48 9.18
C TYR A 19 -6.79 6.59 10.02
N LEU A 20 -7.86 7.19 9.50
CA LEU A 20 -9.15 7.25 10.17
C LEU A 20 -9.76 5.85 10.39
N HIS A 21 -9.63 4.97 9.40
CA HIS A 21 -10.05 3.58 9.50
C HIS A 21 -9.27 2.83 10.58
N ALA A 22 -7.95 2.97 10.59
CA ALA A 22 -7.08 2.33 11.58
C ALA A 22 -7.44 2.78 13.01
N ILE A 23 -7.65 4.09 13.21
CA ILE A 23 -8.08 4.65 14.50
C ILE A 23 -9.45 4.10 14.91
N THR A 24 -10.40 4.03 13.98
CA THR A 24 -11.74 3.50 14.27
C THR A 24 -11.67 2.02 14.65
N VAL A 25 -10.92 1.21 13.90
CA VAL A 25 -10.70 -0.21 14.20
C VAL A 25 -10.03 -0.38 15.56
N LEU A 26 -9.05 0.47 15.90
CA LEU A 26 -8.39 0.49 17.20
C LEU A 26 -9.39 0.72 18.33
N ILE A 27 -10.17 1.81 18.25
CA ILE A 27 -11.14 2.20 19.29
C ILE A 27 -12.19 1.11 19.47
N VAL A 28 -12.80 0.63 18.39
CA VAL A 28 -13.87 -0.38 18.46
C VAL A 28 -13.33 -1.70 19.03
N THR A 29 -12.14 -2.14 18.60
CA THR A 29 -11.53 -3.37 19.12
C THR A 29 -11.23 -3.25 20.61
N PHE A 30 -10.68 -2.11 21.05
CA PHE A 30 -10.40 -1.85 22.45
C PHE A 30 -11.68 -1.79 23.30
N THR A 31 -12.73 -1.12 22.80
CA THR A 31 -14.03 -1.06 23.50
C THR A 31 -14.67 -2.44 23.62
N ILE A 32 -14.73 -3.23 22.54
CA ILE A 32 -15.26 -4.61 22.59
C ILE A 32 -14.48 -5.46 23.60
N GLY A 33 -13.14 -5.33 23.61
CA GLY A 33 -12.29 -6.04 24.56
C GLY A 33 -12.55 -5.66 26.02
N LEU A 34 -12.93 -4.42 26.31
CA LEU A 34 -13.23 -3.94 27.67
C LEU A 34 -14.67 -4.19 28.12
N THR A 35 -15.66 -4.02 27.24
CA THR A 35 -17.09 -4.06 27.61
C THR A 35 -17.74 -5.41 27.36
N GLY A 36 -17.14 -6.27 26.53
CA GLY A 36 -17.74 -7.55 26.11
C GLY A 36 -19.01 -7.39 25.26
N ASP A 37 -19.26 -6.19 24.72
CA ASP A 37 -20.48 -5.84 24.01
C ASP A 37 -20.55 -6.45 22.59
N ALA A 38 -21.77 -6.72 22.11
CA ALA A 38 -22.07 -7.41 20.85
C ALA A 38 -22.02 -6.48 19.61
N THR A 39 -21.30 -5.36 19.67
CA THR A 39 -21.14 -4.39 18.58
C THR A 39 -20.38 -4.92 17.35
N GLY A 40 -19.94 -6.18 17.38
CA GLY A 40 -19.23 -6.84 16.29
C GLY A 40 -19.95 -6.78 14.93
N VAL A 41 -21.28 -6.84 14.87
CA VAL A 41 -22.03 -6.78 13.60
C VAL A 41 -21.84 -5.43 12.88
N LEU A 42 -21.94 -4.31 13.61
CA LEU A 42 -21.70 -2.98 13.05
C LEU A 42 -20.26 -2.80 12.60
N PHE A 43 -19.32 -3.41 13.33
CA PHE A 43 -17.90 -3.44 12.95
C PHE A 43 -17.67 -4.19 11.63
N TYR A 44 -18.26 -5.37 11.44
CA TYR A 44 -18.16 -6.09 10.17
C TYR A 44 -18.79 -5.33 9.00
N ILE A 45 -19.92 -4.65 9.22
CA ILE A 45 -20.55 -3.77 8.22
C ILE A 45 -19.62 -2.61 7.87
N TYR A 46 -19.01 -1.97 8.87
CA TYR A 46 -18.04 -0.89 8.68
C TYR A 46 -16.81 -1.34 7.87
N CYS A 47 -16.21 -2.49 8.20
CA CYS A 47 -15.12 -3.07 7.43
C CYS A 47 -15.53 -3.40 5.99
N GLY A 48 -16.76 -3.93 5.79
CA GLY A 48 -17.32 -4.20 4.47
C GLY A 48 -17.49 -2.93 3.63
N LEU A 49 -17.95 -1.83 4.22
CA LEU A 49 -18.06 -0.53 3.55
C LEU A 49 -16.70 0.00 3.07
N PHE A 50 -15.63 -0.25 3.81
CA PHE A 50 -14.28 0.19 3.44
C PHE A 50 -13.72 -0.49 2.18
N VAL A 51 -14.17 -1.71 1.87
CA VAL A 51 -13.85 -2.39 0.60
C VAL A 51 -14.30 -1.55 -0.61
N PHE A 52 -15.45 -0.88 -0.52
CA PHE A 52 -15.96 -0.03 -1.59
C PHE A 52 -15.11 1.22 -1.83
N VAL A 53 -14.27 1.64 -0.87
CA VAL A 53 -13.33 2.75 -1.05
C VAL A 53 -12.00 2.27 -1.63
N TYR A 54 -11.54 1.08 -1.24
CA TYR A 54 -10.28 0.51 -1.73
C TYR A 54 -10.31 0.11 -3.20
N ILE A 55 -11.46 -0.37 -3.71
CA ILE A 55 -11.59 -0.80 -5.11
C ILE A 55 -11.41 0.38 -6.10
N PRO A 56 -12.15 1.50 -6.01
CA PRO A 56 -11.97 2.65 -6.90
C PRO A 56 -10.56 3.22 -6.85
N ASN A 57 -9.96 3.27 -5.66
CA ASN A 57 -8.58 3.73 -5.51
C ASN A 57 -7.58 2.78 -6.21
N SER A 58 -7.77 1.47 -6.09
CA SER A 58 -6.96 0.48 -6.80
C SER A 58 -7.09 0.64 -8.32
N ILE A 59 -8.30 0.86 -8.83
CA ILE A 59 -8.56 1.15 -10.25
C ILE A 59 -7.86 2.45 -10.66
N TYR A 60 -7.93 3.49 -9.84
CA TYR A 60 -7.30 4.78 -10.10
C TYR A 60 -5.78 4.68 -10.30
N ALA A 61 -5.10 3.80 -9.54
CA ALA A 61 -3.68 3.51 -9.74
C ALA A 61 -3.37 3.01 -11.16
N PHE A 62 -4.19 2.09 -11.70
CA PHE A 62 -4.03 1.60 -13.06
C PHE A 62 -4.42 2.63 -14.12
N LEU A 63 -5.45 3.44 -13.86
CA LEU A 63 -5.84 4.53 -14.76
C LEU A 63 -4.71 5.55 -14.92
N ARG A 64 -4.01 5.89 -13.84
CA ARG A 64 -2.80 6.74 -13.88
C ARG A 64 -1.70 6.15 -14.75
N ALA A 65 -1.41 4.86 -14.58
CA ALA A 65 -0.44 4.17 -15.43
C ALA A 65 -0.87 4.11 -16.91
N ARG A 66 -2.17 4.00 -17.20
CA ARG A 66 -2.71 4.03 -18.57
C ARG A 66 -2.67 5.43 -19.19
N ARG A 67 -2.82 6.49 -18.40
CA ARG A 67 -2.73 7.90 -18.83
C ARG A 67 -1.30 8.36 -19.16
N GLY A 68 -0.33 7.44 -19.19
CA GLY A 68 1.03 7.71 -19.63
C GLY A 68 1.94 8.31 -18.55
N GLU A 69 1.54 8.22 -17.28
CA GLU A 69 2.38 8.71 -16.18
C GLU A 69 3.68 7.90 -16.09
N ARG A 70 4.77 8.60 -15.77
CA ARG A 70 6.10 8.00 -15.70
C ARG A 70 6.14 6.90 -14.63
N SER A 71 6.84 5.81 -14.91
CA SER A 71 7.00 4.71 -13.96
C SER A 71 7.62 5.15 -12.62
N SER A 72 8.61 6.05 -12.64
CA SER A 72 9.24 6.61 -11.43
C SER A 72 8.26 7.33 -10.52
N VAL A 73 7.30 8.06 -11.09
CA VAL A 73 6.26 8.76 -10.33
C VAL A 73 5.34 7.76 -9.62
N LEU A 74 4.86 6.75 -10.34
CA LEU A 74 3.98 5.73 -9.76
C LEU A 74 4.68 4.96 -8.63
N LEU A 75 5.95 4.59 -8.85
CA LEU A 75 6.77 3.89 -7.87
C LEU A 75 7.16 4.77 -6.68
N PHE A 76 7.34 6.07 -6.88
CA PHE A 76 7.55 7.04 -5.80
C PHE A 76 6.35 7.09 -4.86
N TRP A 77 5.13 7.23 -5.39
CA TRP A 77 3.92 7.24 -4.56
C TRP A 77 3.71 5.90 -3.85
N ASN A 78 3.92 4.78 -4.54
CA ASN A 78 3.87 3.46 -3.91
C ASN A 78 4.83 3.35 -2.72
N MET A 79 6.09 3.74 -2.92
CA MET A 79 7.11 3.78 -1.87
C MET A 79 6.69 4.68 -0.71
N LEU A 80 6.27 5.91 -0.99
CA LEU A 80 5.90 6.90 0.02
C LEU A 80 4.76 6.42 0.91
N ILE A 81 3.68 5.88 0.33
CA ILE A 81 2.54 5.37 1.11
C ILE A 81 2.98 4.22 2.01
N LYS A 82 3.76 3.27 1.48
CA LYS A 82 4.21 2.10 2.24
C LYS A 82 5.08 2.52 3.43
N LEU A 83 5.97 3.49 3.25
CA LEU A 83 6.76 4.10 4.34
C LEU A 83 5.89 4.81 5.38
N LEU A 84 4.89 5.58 4.93
CA LEU A 84 3.95 6.24 5.84
C LEU A 84 3.09 5.24 6.62
N PHE A 85 2.87 4.03 6.10
CA PHE A 85 2.10 2.99 6.77
C PHE A 85 2.92 2.13 7.74
N VAL A 86 4.25 2.17 7.70
CA VAL A 86 5.10 1.43 8.65
C VAL A 86 4.75 1.69 10.12
N PRO A 87 4.52 2.95 10.57
CA PRO A 87 4.11 3.21 11.95
C PRO A 87 2.77 2.56 12.32
N ILE A 88 1.81 2.52 11.39
CA ILE A 88 0.50 1.87 11.62
C ILE A 88 0.71 0.37 11.77
N TYR A 89 1.47 -0.25 10.86
CA TYR A 89 1.75 -1.68 10.90
C TYR A 89 2.44 -2.11 12.20
N ILE A 90 3.41 -1.32 12.69
CA ILE A 90 4.05 -1.55 13.99
C ILE A 90 3.00 -1.42 15.11
N GLY A 91 2.14 -0.41 15.06
CA GLY A 91 1.09 -0.20 16.07
C GLY A 91 0.08 -1.36 16.13
N VAL A 92 -0.44 -1.81 14.98
CA VAL A 92 -1.37 -2.95 14.87
C VAL A 92 -0.68 -4.24 15.34
N PHE A 93 0.57 -4.47 14.96
CA PHE A 93 1.34 -5.62 15.40
C PHE A 93 1.54 -5.65 16.93
N LEU A 94 1.96 -4.54 17.54
CA LEU A 94 2.14 -4.44 18.99
C LEU A 94 0.81 -4.63 19.75
N LEU A 95 -0.27 -4.02 19.25
CA LEU A 95 -1.61 -4.20 19.81
C LEU A 95 -2.06 -5.66 19.72
N SER A 96 -1.78 -6.32 18.60
CA SER A 96 -2.12 -7.73 18.42
C SER A 96 -1.42 -8.62 19.46
N ILE A 97 -0.16 -8.33 19.81
CA ILE A 97 0.55 -9.04 20.88
C ILE A 97 -0.12 -8.78 22.24
N LEU A 98 -0.47 -7.53 22.53
CA LEU A 98 -1.09 -7.13 23.79
C LEU A 98 -2.46 -7.79 23.99
N VAL A 99 -3.33 -7.74 22.98
CA VAL A 99 -4.64 -8.41 22.99
C VAL A 99 -4.46 -9.94 22.97
N GLY A 100 -3.43 -10.42 22.27
CA GLY A 100 -3.07 -11.83 22.18
C GLY A 100 -2.77 -12.46 23.54
N ALA A 101 -2.15 -11.68 24.44
CA ALA A 101 -1.83 -12.11 25.79
C ALA A 101 -3.05 -12.14 26.74
N ALA A 102 -4.20 -11.58 26.34
CA ALA A 102 -5.36 -11.39 27.21
C ALA A 102 -6.34 -12.58 27.31
N GLY A 103 -6.10 -13.68 26.58
CA GLY A 103 -6.88 -14.93 26.72
C GLY A 103 -7.38 -15.54 25.40
N PRO A 104 -8.24 -16.58 25.46
CA PRO A 104 -8.59 -17.43 24.30
C PRO A 104 -9.30 -16.72 23.14
N PHE A 105 -9.86 -15.53 23.36
CA PHE A 105 -10.45 -14.71 22.30
C PHE A 105 -9.40 -14.01 21.40
N ALA A 106 -8.13 -14.05 21.79
CA ALA A 106 -6.98 -13.55 21.03
C ALA A 106 -6.96 -13.97 19.55
N LEU A 107 -7.31 -15.23 19.27
CA LEU A 107 -7.23 -15.79 17.92
C LEU A 107 -8.22 -15.11 16.96
N ALA A 108 -9.42 -14.75 17.44
CA ALA A 108 -10.41 -14.05 16.63
C ALA A 108 -9.94 -12.62 16.28
N PHE A 109 -9.32 -11.93 17.23
CA PHE A 109 -8.75 -10.59 16.98
C PHE A 109 -7.56 -10.64 16.03
N TRP A 110 -6.68 -11.64 16.13
CA TRP A 110 -5.57 -11.83 15.19
C TRP A 110 -6.04 -12.05 13.76
N ALA A 111 -7.11 -12.84 13.56
CA ALA A 111 -7.68 -13.05 12.23
C ALA A 111 -8.19 -11.73 11.62
N VAL A 112 -8.88 -10.91 12.41
CA VAL A 112 -9.38 -9.59 11.96
C VAL A 112 -8.22 -8.64 11.59
N PHE A 113 -7.19 -8.55 12.44
CA PHE A 113 -6.03 -7.70 12.16
C PHE A 113 -5.26 -8.16 10.93
N LEU A 114 -5.07 -9.47 10.75
CA LEU A 114 -4.39 -10.02 9.59
C LEU A 114 -5.17 -9.71 8.30
N ILE A 115 -6.50 -9.87 8.30
CA ILE A 115 -7.34 -9.54 7.14
C ILE A 115 -7.26 -8.04 6.82
N TYR A 116 -7.33 -7.19 7.84
CA TYR A 116 -7.21 -5.74 7.72
C TYR A 116 -5.87 -5.34 7.10
N ASP A 117 -4.78 -5.86 7.63
CA ASP A 117 -3.41 -5.61 7.18
C ASP A 117 -3.23 -6.06 5.73
N TYR A 118 -3.81 -7.20 5.36
CA TYR A 118 -3.75 -7.70 3.99
C TYR A 118 -4.57 -6.85 3.00
N MET A 119 -5.75 -6.34 3.41
CA MET A 119 -6.54 -5.41 2.59
C MET A 119 -5.76 -4.10 2.32
N MET A 120 -5.10 -3.58 3.36
CA MET A 120 -4.27 -2.38 3.27
C MET A 120 -3.03 -2.61 2.40
N LEU A 121 -2.38 -3.76 2.56
CA LEU A 121 -1.27 -4.21 1.73
C LEU A 121 -1.67 -4.29 0.25
N LEU A 122 -2.77 -4.98 -0.06
CA LEU A 122 -3.27 -5.14 -1.44
C LEU A 122 -3.54 -3.79 -2.10
N THR A 123 -4.23 -2.89 -1.39
CA THR A 123 -4.62 -1.58 -1.92
C THR A 123 -3.39 -0.72 -2.27
N THR A 124 -2.37 -0.71 -1.41
CA THR A 124 -1.12 0.03 -1.69
C THR A 124 -0.30 -0.62 -2.81
N SER A 125 -0.25 -1.96 -2.84
CA SER A 125 0.52 -2.72 -3.81
C SER A 125 0.04 -2.55 -5.25
N MET A 126 -1.21 -2.14 -5.48
CA MET A 126 -1.72 -1.81 -6.82
C MET A 126 -0.96 -0.66 -7.49
N TYR A 127 -0.52 0.34 -6.71
CA TYR A 127 0.35 1.41 -7.22
C TYR A 127 1.73 0.87 -7.64
N GLY A 128 2.30 -0.02 -6.83
CA GLY A 128 3.54 -0.72 -7.14
C GLY A 128 3.43 -1.54 -8.43
N LEU A 129 2.41 -2.37 -8.56
CA LEU A 129 2.15 -3.20 -9.75
C LEU A 129 1.94 -2.35 -11.01
N ALA A 130 1.19 -1.25 -10.90
CA ALA A 130 0.98 -0.32 -12.01
C ALA A 130 2.32 0.32 -12.46
N GLY A 131 3.16 0.75 -11.50
CA GLY A 131 4.49 1.29 -11.75
C GLY A 131 5.46 0.26 -12.35
N ILE A 132 5.47 -0.98 -11.85
CA ILE A 132 6.27 -2.11 -12.36
C ILE A 132 5.87 -2.42 -13.81
N ARG A 133 4.57 -2.54 -14.08
CA ARG A 133 4.05 -2.82 -15.43
C ARG A 133 4.46 -1.71 -16.40
N ARG A 134 4.45 -0.46 -15.95
CA ARG A 134 4.90 0.69 -16.75
C ARG A 134 6.41 0.67 -16.96
N ALA A 135 7.22 0.44 -15.93
CA ALA A 135 8.68 0.34 -16.03
C ALA A 135 9.11 -0.78 -16.98
N ARG A 136 8.38 -1.90 -17.01
CA ARG A 136 8.57 -2.98 -17.98
C ARG A 136 8.29 -2.53 -19.40
N ARG A 137 7.19 -1.79 -19.63
CA ARG A 137 6.85 -1.24 -20.96
C ARG A 137 7.85 -0.18 -21.42
N GLU A 138 8.44 0.57 -20.50
CA GLU A 138 9.51 1.54 -20.76
C GLU A 138 10.88 0.88 -21.02
N GLY A 139 10.97 -0.46 -20.91
CA GLY A 139 12.22 -1.22 -21.11
C GLY A 139 13.25 -1.03 -20.01
N ILE A 140 12.87 -0.48 -18.85
CA ILE A 140 13.78 -0.15 -17.74
C ILE A 140 14.10 -1.40 -16.91
N ILE A 141 13.12 -2.30 -16.75
CA ILE A 141 13.25 -3.52 -15.96
C ILE A 141 12.95 -4.77 -16.79
N THR A 142 13.67 -5.85 -16.51
CA THR A 142 13.46 -7.15 -17.17
C THR A 142 12.16 -7.80 -16.71
N ARG A 143 11.64 -8.76 -17.50
CA ARG A 143 10.46 -9.55 -17.12
C ARG A 143 10.66 -10.26 -15.78
N LYS A 144 11.84 -10.85 -15.56
CA LYS A 144 12.18 -11.54 -14.32
C LYS A 144 12.10 -10.60 -13.11
N ALA A 145 12.74 -9.43 -13.21
CA ALA A 145 12.69 -8.42 -12.15
C ALA A 145 11.25 -7.95 -11.87
N ALA A 146 10.45 -7.74 -12.93
CA ALA A 146 9.05 -7.35 -12.77
C ALA A 146 8.23 -8.40 -12.01
N VAL A 147 8.42 -9.69 -12.29
CA VAL A 147 7.72 -10.79 -11.59
C VAL A 147 8.15 -10.87 -10.13
N VAL A 148 9.46 -10.87 -9.86
CA VAL A 148 9.99 -10.93 -8.49
C VAL A 148 9.45 -9.76 -7.66
N HIS A 149 9.61 -8.52 -8.13
CA HIS A 149 9.11 -7.37 -7.39
C HIS A 149 7.59 -7.36 -7.23
N SER A 150 6.84 -7.89 -8.20
CA SER A 150 5.37 -8.04 -8.07
C SER A 150 5.01 -9.03 -6.96
N ILE A 151 5.70 -10.16 -6.88
CA ILE A 151 5.49 -11.17 -5.83
C ILE A 151 5.84 -10.58 -4.46
N LEU A 152 6.98 -9.88 -4.34
CA LEU A 152 7.40 -9.26 -3.08
C LEU A 152 6.38 -8.24 -2.54
N HIS A 153 5.58 -7.60 -3.40
CA HIS A 153 4.54 -6.66 -2.96
C HIS A 153 3.38 -7.33 -2.19
N PHE A 154 3.31 -8.66 -2.16
CA PHE A 154 2.32 -9.42 -1.38
C PHE A 154 2.88 -9.93 -0.03
N PHE A 155 4.11 -9.56 0.33
CA PHE A 155 4.75 -9.94 1.58
C PHE A 155 5.03 -8.71 2.45
N PHE A 156 4.62 -8.73 3.71
CA PHE A 156 4.44 -7.55 4.56
C PHE A 156 5.68 -6.69 4.87
N CYS A 157 6.86 -7.31 4.99
CA CYS A 157 8.11 -6.55 5.16
C CYS A 157 8.85 -6.39 3.82
N ALA A 158 8.69 -7.38 2.94
CA ALA A 158 9.38 -7.39 1.67
C ALA A 158 8.75 -6.43 0.66
N ASP A 159 7.49 -6.02 0.82
CA ASP A 159 6.81 -5.04 -0.03
C ASP A 159 7.40 -3.64 0.14
N VAL A 160 7.70 -3.20 1.37
CA VAL A 160 8.33 -1.91 1.67
C VAL A 160 9.72 -1.91 1.05
N ILE A 161 10.53 -2.94 1.34
CA ILE A 161 11.88 -3.08 0.79
C ILE A 161 11.83 -3.10 -0.75
N SER A 162 10.95 -3.91 -1.33
CA SER A 162 10.76 -4.02 -2.77
C SER A 162 10.37 -2.69 -3.41
N SER A 163 9.47 -1.93 -2.77
CA SER A 163 9.01 -0.63 -3.26
C SER A 163 10.12 0.42 -3.30
N VAL A 164 10.98 0.44 -2.28
CA VAL A 164 12.16 1.32 -2.21
C VAL A 164 13.16 0.93 -3.30
N LEU A 165 13.53 -0.36 -3.36
CA LEU A 165 14.52 -0.86 -4.31
C LEU A 165 14.12 -0.62 -5.77
N ILE A 166 12.86 -0.89 -6.12
CA ILE A 166 12.40 -0.72 -7.50
C ILE A 166 12.28 0.75 -7.88
N TYR A 167 11.87 1.62 -6.96
CA TYR A 167 11.84 3.06 -7.19
C TYR A 167 13.24 3.60 -7.47
N LEU A 168 14.22 3.26 -6.61
CA LEU A 168 15.61 3.70 -6.78
C LEU A 168 16.18 3.21 -8.12
N LYS A 169 15.98 1.93 -8.45
CA LYS A 169 16.43 1.35 -9.72
C LYS A 169 15.86 2.09 -10.93
N VAL A 170 14.55 2.33 -10.94
CA VAL A 170 13.87 3.02 -12.06
C VAL A 170 14.29 4.48 -12.13
N LYS A 171 14.43 5.16 -11.00
CA LYS A 171 14.87 6.56 -10.93
C LYS A 171 16.28 6.73 -11.50
N THR A 172 17.22 5.88 -11.09
CA THR A 172 18.61 5.91 -11.57
C THR A 172 18.67 5.62 -13.08
N ALA A 173 17.98 4.59 -13.56
CA ALA A 173 17.96 4.27 -14.99
C ALA A 173 17.37 5.39 -15.86
N GLN A 174 16.32 6.06 -15.38
CA GLN A 174 15.73 7.21 -16.09
C GLN A 174 16.64 8.43 -16.07
N PHE A 175 17.37 8.65 -14.99
CA PHE A 175 18.37 9.71 -14.89
C PHE A 175 19.52 9.47 -15.88
N SER A 176 20.08 8.26 -15.92
CA SER A 176 21.13 7.88 -16.87
C SER A 176 20.68 8.05 -18.33
N ARG A 177 19.44 7.65 -18.68
CA ARG A 177 18.88 7.87 -20.02
C ARG A 177 18.73 9.34 -20.41
N GLN A 178 18.50 10.24 -19.44
CA GLN A 178 18.42 11.67 -19.70
C GLN A 178 19.81 12.32 -19.84
N ALA A 179 20.82 11.76 -19.17
CA ALA A 179 22.21 12.24 -19.22
C ALA A 179 22.97 11.79 -20.49
N SER A 180 22.52 10.74 -21.17
CA SER A 180 23.10 10.26 -22.44
C SER A 180 22.05 10.20 -23.56
N PRO A 181 21.55 11.34 -24.07
CA PRO A 181 20.58 11.37 -25.16
C PRO A 181 21.13 10.83 -26.50
N ASP A 182 22.46 10.82 -26.68
CA ASP A 182 23.12 10.56 -27.98
C ASP A 182 23.43 9.08 -28.28
N ALA A 183 23.18 8.15 -27.34
CA ALA A 183 23.44 6.72 -27.55
C ALA A 183 22.28 5.95 -28.23
N ALA A 184 21.28 6.67 -28.76
CA ALA A 184 20.06 6.12 -29.33
C ALA A 184 19.82 6.47 -30.81
N LEU A 185 20.84 7.00 -31.50
CA LEU A 185 20.87 7.12 -32.97
C LEU A 185 21.59 5.92 -33.59
#